data_AF-A0A3S4ZYW9-F1
#
_entry.id   AF-A0A3S4ZYW9-F1
#
_cell.length_a   1.000
_cell.length_b   1.000
_cell.length_c   1.000
_cell.angle_alpha   90.00
_cell.angle_beta   90.00
_cell.angle_gamma   90.00
#
_symmetry.space_group_name_H-M   'P 1'
#
loop_
_entity.id
_entity.type
_entity.pdbx_description
1 polymer ?
#
loop_
_entity_poly.entity_id
_entity_poly.type
_entity_poly.pdbx_seq_one_letter_code
_entity_poly.pdbx_strand_id
1 'polypeptide(L)' 'MFVFRESDSLSPGSNLFTFDVPFDASSTDCGQISEPRKQNLRVGVGICYDIRFSEMALIYARQLGCHLLLYPGAFSTTT' A
#
# COMPACT_ATOMS: atom_id res chain seq x y z
N MET A 1 13.80 -26.18 10.34
CA MET A 1 13.58 -24.73 10.55
C MET A 1 13.98 -24.05 9.25
N PHE A 2 13.01 -23.62 8.43
CA PHE A 2 13.31 -22.94 7.17
C PHE A 2 13.47 -21.45 7.47
N VAL A 3 14.69 -20.94 7.33
CA VAL A 3 14.97 -19.49 7.41
C VAL A 3 14.93 -18.97 5.98
N PHE A 4 14.07 -17.99 5.71
CA PHE A 4 14.01 -17.34 4.41
C PHE A 4 15.25 -16.46 4.21
N ARG A 5 16.06 -16.77 3.19
CA ARG A 5 17.31 -16.05 2.87
C ARG A 5 17.19 -15.24 1.59
N GLU A 6 16.25 -14.30 1.58
CA GLU A 6 16.00 -13.43 0.41
C GLU A 6 17.26 -12.66 -0.03
N SER A 7 18.06 -12.23 0.95
CA SER A 7 19.29 -11.46 0.76
C SER A 7 20.40 -12.19 0.00
N ASP A 8 20.29 -13.52 -0.16
CA ASP A 8 21.28 -14.31 -0.91
C ASP A 8 21.06 -14.19 -2.43
N SER A 9 19.88 -13.72 -2.87
CA SER A 9 19.50 -13.63 -4.29
C SER A 9 18.98 -12.26 -4.71
N LEU A 10 18.44 -11.47 -3.78
CA LEU A 10 17.84 -10.17 -4.06
C LEU A 10 18.55 -9.06 -3.30
N SER A 11 18.60 -7.88 -3.92
CA SER A 11 19.10 -6.65 -3.30
C SER A 11 17.94 -5.89 -2.66
N PRO A 12 18.15 -5.22 -1.51
CA PRO A 12 17.12 -4.38 -0.91
C PRO A 12 16.76 -3.20 -1.81
N GLY A 13 15.48 -2.83 -1.83
CA GLY A 13 15.00 -1.61 -2.45
C GLY A 13 15.28 -0.38 -1.58
N SER A 14 15.41 0.80 -2.19
CA SER A 14 15.65 2.07 -1.50
C SER A 14 14.56 3.13 -1.73
N ASN A 15 13.56 2.82 -2.54
CA ASN A 15 12.52 3.76 -2.96
C ASN A 15 11.14 3.27 -2.57
N LEU A 16 10.26 4.21 -2.23
CA LEU A 16 8.86 3.94 -1.97
C LEU A 16 8.06 3.98 -3.27
N PHE A 17 7.17 3.01 -3.46
CA PHE A 17 6.27 2.97 -4.61
C PHE A 17 4.85 3.42 -4.23
N THR A 18 4.29 4.33 -5.02
CA THR A 18 2.90 4.79 -4.90
C THR A 18 2.25 4.98 -6.26
N PHE A 19 0.95 4.76 -6.36
CA PHE A 19 0.17 5.07 -7.55
C PHE A 19 -1.23 5.61 -7.20
N ASP A 20 -1.79 6.40 -8.10
CA ASP A 20 -3.10 7.01 -7.93
C ASP A 20 -4.15 6.20 -8.69
N VAL A 21 -5.21 5.79 -7.99
CA VAL A 21 -6.35 5.07 -8.55
C VAL A 21 -7.53 6.03 -8.65
N PRO A 22 -8.15 6.20 -9.83
CA PRO A 22 -9.36 7.00 -9.93
C PRO A 22 -10.47 6.30 -9.15
N PHE A 23 -11.05 6.99 -8.18
CA PHE A 23 -12.16 6.49 -7.39
C PHE A 23 -13.38 7.39 -7.61
N ASP A 24 -14.49 6.78 -8.02
CA ASP A 24 -15.76 7.48 -8.10
C ASP A 24 -16.56 7.23 -6.82
N ALA A 25 -16.60 8.24 -5.96
CA ALA A 25 -17.40 8.22 -4.74
C ALA A 25 -18.92 8.31 -5.02
N SER A 26 -19.34 8.43 -6.28
CA SER A 26 -20.75 8.46 -6.68
C SER A 26 -21.54 7.18 -6.36
N SER A 27 -20.86 6.06 -6.09
CA SER A 27 -21.50 4.76 -5.85
C SER A 27 -21.96 4.53 -4.40
N THR A 28 -21.59 5.39 -3.45
CA THR A 28 -21.86 5.16 -2.01
C THR A 28 -22.95 6.06 -1.43
N ASP A 29 -23.55 6.97 -2.21
CA ASP A 29 -24.62 7.83 -1.71
C ASP A 29 -25.91 7.67 -2.51
N CYS A 30 -26.94 7.16 -1.82
CA CYS A 30 -28.29 7.09 -2.34
C CYS A 30 -28.86 8.51 -2.32
N GLY A 31 -28.56 9.27 -3.37
CA GLY A 31 -29.28 10.48 -3.75
C GLY A 31 -28.70 11.79 -3.20
N GLN A 32 -27.86 12.43 -4.00
CA GLN A 32 -28.07 13.82 -4.44
C GLN A 32 -27.12 14.16 -5.60
N ILE A 33 -27.72 14.69 -6.67
CA ILE A 33 -27.07 15.00 -7.95
C ILE A 33 -26.33 16.33 -7.77
N SER A 34 -25.02 16.29 -7.61
CA SER A 34 -24.15 17.46 -7.78
C SER A 34 -22.75 17.00 -8.16
N GLU A 35 -22.52 16.78 -9.45
CA GLU A 35 -21.25 16.43 -10.14
C GLU A 35 -20.43 15.26 -9.55
N PRO A 36 -19.96 14.29 -10.37
CA PRO A 36 -19.09 13.22 -9.88
C PRO A 36 -17.80 13.83 -9.33
N ARG A 37 -17.65 13.81 -7.99
CA ARG A 37 -16.44 14.28 -7.31
C ARG A 37 -15.34 13.26 -7.58
N LYS A 38 -14.67 13.41 -8.73
CA LYS A 38 -13.53 12.57 -9.12
C LYS A 38 -12.44 12.70 -8.06
N GLN A 39 -12.31 11.70 -7.21
CA GLN A 39 -11.33 11.66 -6.14
C GLN A 39 -10.27 10.62 -6.48
N ASN A 40 -9.01 11.00 -6.45
CA ASN A 40 -7.93 10.04 -6.66
C ASN A 40 -7.56 9.42 -5.32
N LEU A 41 -7.66 8.10 -5.23
CA LEU A 41 -7.20 7.31 -4.09
C LEU A 41 -5.71 7.00 -4.30
N ARG A 42 -4.85 7.62 -3.48
CA ARG A 42 -3.43 7.30 -3.49
C ARG A 42 -3.14 6.02 -2.72
N VAL A 43 -2.47 5.08 -3.37
CA VAL A 43 -2.12 3.77 -2.82
C VAL A 43 -0.61 3.63 -2.70
N GLY A 44 -0.13 3.25 -1.51
CA GLY A 44 1.27 2.88 -1.26
C GLY A 44 1.45 1.37 -1.28
N VAL A 45 2.62 0.89 -1.69
CA VAL A 45 2.93 -0.55 -1.78
C VAL A 45 4.24 -0.87 -1.06
N GLY A 46 4.20 -1.83 -0.14
CA GLY A 46 5.37 -2.53 0.39
C GLY A 46 5.32 -4.02 0.05
N ILE A 47 6.40 -4.76 0.22
CA ILE A 47 6.46 -6.20 -0.10
C ILE A 47 6.73 -7.00 1.17
N CYS A 48 5.85 -7.97 1.45
CA CYS A 48 5.99 -8.97 2.50
C CYS A 48 6.54 -8.44 3.84
N TYR A 49 7.86 -8.51 4.04
CA TYR A 49 8.54 -8.16 5.29
C TYR A 49 8.44 -6.67 5.67
N ASP A 50 8.19 -5.81 4.69
CA ASP A 50 7.97 -4.37 4.84
C ASP A 50 6.84 -4.01 5.84
N ILE A 51 5.84 -4.88 5.98
CA ILE A 51 4.72 -4.66 6.92
C ILE A 51 5.17 -4.57 8.38
N ARG A 52 6.37 -5.08 8.69
CA ARG A 52 6.95 -5.07 10.04
C ARG A 52 7.57 -3.72 10.42
N PHE A 53 7.71 -2.79 9.48
CA PHE A 53 8.32 -1.48 9.71
C PHE A 53 7.25 -0.38 9.71
N SER A 54 6.77 -0.04 10.90
CA SER A 54 5.71 0.97 11.11
C SER A 54 6.07 2.35 10.58
N GLU A 55 7.35 2.67 10.55
CA GLU A 55 7.95 3.90 10.05
C GLU A 55 7.64 4.09 8.56
N MET A 56 7.68 2.99 7.79
CA MET A 56 7.34 3.04 6.37
C MET A 56 5.86 3.36 6.16
N ALA A 57 4.97 2.73 6.94
CA ALA A 57 3.54 3.03 6.91
C ALA A 57 3.25 4.49 7.29
N LEU A 58 3.99 5.04 8.27
CA LEU A 58 3.87 6.44 8.67
C LEU A 58 4.31 7.41 7.56
N ILE A 59 5.39 7.10 6.83
CA ILE A 59 5.82 7.89 5.68
C ILE A 59 4.75 7.88 4.59
N TYR A 60 4.21 6.69 4.26
CA TYR A 60 3.14 6.60 3.28
C TYR A 60 1.90 7.42 3.67
N ALA A 61 1.45 7.31 4.92
CA ALA A 61 0.26 8.01 5.38
C ALA A 61 0.46 9.52 5.50
N ARG A 62 1.56 9.97 6.12
CA ARG A 62 1.75 11.37 6.51
C ARG A 62 2.51 12.21 5.50
N GLN A 63 3.48 11.62 4.79
CA GLN A 63 4.31 12.37 3.85
C GLN A 63 3.81 12.20 2.42
N LEU A 64 3.38 11.00 2.03
CA LEU A 64 2.95 10.71 0.66
C LEU A 64 1.43 10.85 0.46
N GLY A 65 0.65 10.91 1.54
CA GLY A 65 -0.80 11.05 1.49
C GLY A 65 -1.51 9.79 0.99
N CYS A 66 -0.95 8.61 1.25
CA CYS A 66 -1.58 7.35 0.88
C CYS A 66 -2.78 7.08 1.79
N HIS A 67 -3.88 6.71 1.15
CA HIS A 67 -5.14 6.36 1.80
C HIS A 67 -5.24 4.85 2.04
N LEU A 68 -4.50 4.07 1.24
CA LEU A 68 -4.46 2.62 1.27
C LEU A 68 -3.01 2.15 1.15
N LEU A 69 -2.64 1.12 1.93
CA LEU A 69 -1.35 0.44 1.83
C LEU A 69 -1.58 -1.01 1.40
N LEU A 70 -0.81 -1.48 0.41
CA LEU A 70 -0.83 -2.85 -0.07
C LEU A 70 0.47 -3.55 0.29
N TYR A 71 0.36 -4.77 0.82
CA TYR A 71 1.50 -5.63 1.17
C TYR A 71 1.31 -7.03 0.57
N PRO A 72 1.55 -7.23 -0.73
CA PRO A 72 1.67 -8.57 -1.29
C PRO A 72 2.73 -9.35 -0.52
N GLY A 73 2.31 -10.45 0.11
CA GLY A 73 3.17 -11.29 0.94
C GLY A 73 2.84 -12.76 0.77
N ALA A 74 3.87 -13.59 0.83
CA ALA A 74 3.76 -15.04 0.92
C ALA A 74 4.19 -15.46 2.33
N PHE A 75 3.22 -15.49 3.26
CA PHE A 75 3.48 -15.81 4.66
C PHE A 75 3.49 -17.33 4.85
N SER A 76 4.59 -17.86 5.40
CA SER A 76 4.64 -19.23 5.89
C SER A 76 4.21 -19.29 7.36
N THR A 77 3.53 -20.36 7.76
CA THR A 77 3.06 -20.59 9.14
C THR A 77 4.20 -20.70 10.16
N THR A 78 5.43 -20.93 9.68
CA THR A 78 6.66 -20.87 10.47
C THR A 78 7.49 -19.70 9.95
N THR A 79 7.50 -18.59 10.69
CA THR A 79 8.43 -17.46 10.50
C THR A 79 9.06 -17.10 11.83
#